data_AF-A0A7Y6ACQ4-F1
#
_entry.id   AF-A0A7Y6ACQ4-F1
#
_cell.length_a   1.000
_cell.length_b   1.000
_cell.length_c   1.000
_cell.angle_alpha   90.00
_cell.angle_beta   90.00
_cell.angle_gamma   90.00
#
_symmetry.space_group_name_H-M   'P 1'
#
loop_
_entity.id
_entity.type
_entity.pdbx_description
1 polymer ?
#
loop_
_entity_poly.entity_id
_entity_poly.type
_entity_poly.pdbx_seq_one_letter_code
_entity_poly.pdbx_strand_id
1 'polypeptide(L)' 'MTSSPAPPPPAPATGEPTWDVVVIGAGPAGASAALTAASAGRSVLLVEKASLPRYKTSGGGIIGPSAGALPPGF' A
#
# COMPACT_ATOMS: atom_id res chain seq x y z
N MET A 1 -19.23 -5.43 -11.67
CA MET A 1 -19.16 -5.03 -10.25
C MET A 1 -17.98 -4.08 -10.11
N THR A 2 -18.19 -2.79 -10.35
CA THR A 2 -17.11 -1.79 -10.43
C THR A 2 -16.90 -1.20 -9.04
N SER A 3 -15.88 -1.63 -8.30
CA SER A 3 -15.47 -0.92 -7.09
C SER A 3 -14.90 0.42 -7.50
N SER A 4 -15.57 1.52 -7.12
CA SER A 4 -15.02 2.87 -7.24
C SER A 4 -13.63 2.89 -6.57
N PRO A 5 -12.61 3.51 -7.17
CA PRO A 5 -11.36 3.73 -6.46
C PRO A 5 -11.67 4.48 -5.16
N ALA A 6 -10.98 4.10 -4.08
CA ALA A 6 -11.04 4.85 -2.82
C ALA A 6 -10.77 6.33 -3.13
N PRO A 7 -11.50 7.27 -2.50
CA PRO A 7 -11.31 8.68 -2.75
C PRO A 7 -9.83 9.04 -2.56
N PRO A 8 -9.24 9.84 -3.46
CA PRO A 8 -7.86 10.28 -3.29
C PRO A 8 -7.74 10.93 -1.90
N PRO A 9 -6.65 10.67 -1.16
CA PRO A 9 -6.45 11.30 0.14
C PRO A 9 -6.60 12.82 -0.01
N PRO A 10 -7.21 13.50 0.97
CA PRO A 10 -7.46 14.93 0.88
C PRO A 10 -6.16 15.66 0.53
N ALA A 11 -6.22 16.52 -0.49
CA ALA A 11 -5.10 17.38 -0.84
C ALA A 11 -4.67 18.16 0.42
N PRO A 12 -3.36 18.24 0.73
CA PRO A 12 -2.92 18.91 1.94
C PRO A 12 -3.35 20.38 1.89
N ALA A 13 -4.28 20.74 2.77
CA ALA A 13 -4.76 22.10 2.94
C ALA A 13 -3.68 22.90 3.69
N THR A 14 -2.85 23.67 2.99
CA THR A 14 -1.95 24.75 3.46
C THR A 14 -1.37 24.60 4.89
N GLY A 15 -1.00 23.39 5.26
CA GLY A 15 -0.48 22.96 6.54
C GLY A 15 0.25 21.63 6.32
N GLU A 16 1.18 21.26 7.20
CA GLU A 16 1.95 20.04 7.01
C GLU A 16 1.01 18.83 6.83
N PRO A 17 1.23 17.99 5.79
CA PRO A 17 0.37 16.85 5.53
C PRO A 17 0.34 15.94 6.75
N THR A 18 -0.84 15.76 7.34
CA THR A 18 -1.04 14.85 8.46
C THR A 18 -1.44 13.48 7.92
N TRP A 19 -0.75 12.43 8.39
CA TRP A 19 -0.99 11.05 8.01
C TRP A 19 -1.51 10.26 9.20
N ASP A 20 -2.53 9.43 9.00
CA ASP A 20 -3.02 8.51 10.03
C ASP A 20 -2.04 7.34 10.23
N VAL A 21 -1.38 6.92 9.15
CA VAL A 21 -0.46 5.78 9.12
C VAL A 21 0.75 6.13 8.26
N VAL A 22 1.95 5.85 8.77
CA VAL A 22 3.20 5.91 8.00
C VAL A 22 3.80 4.52 7.93
N VAL A 23 4.02 4.01 6.73
CA VAL A 23 4.62 2.71 6.46
C VAL A 23 6.01 2.92 5.88
N ILE A 24 7.02 2.33 6.52
CA ILE A 24 8.41 2.42 6.07
C ILE A 24 8.82 1.08 5.42
N GLY A 25 9.09 1.13 4.13
CA GLY A 25 9.50 0.01 3.28
C GLY A 25 8.37 -0.51 2.39
N ALA A 26 8.53 -0.40 1.07
CA ALA A 26 7.59 -0.90 0.06
C ALA A 26 7.93 -2.33 -0.39
N GLY A 27 8.22 -3.21 0.57
CA GLY A 27 8.27 -4.67 0.34
C GLY A 27 6.87 -5.30 0.43
N PRO A 28 6.72 -6.63 0.28
CA PRO A 28 5.42 -7.30 0.33
C PRO A 28 4.60 -6.94 1.58
N ALA A 29 5.21 -7.02 2.77
CA ALA A 29 4.52 -6.69 4.02
C ALA A 29 4.09 -5.21 4.09
N GLY A 30 4.96 -4.28 3.72
CA GLY A 30 4.67 -2.84 3.80
C GLY A 30 3.66 -2.39 2.75
N ALA A 31 3.74 -2.91 1.53
CA ALA A 31 2.73 -2.66 0.49
C ALA A 31 1.37 -3.23 0.90
N SER A 32 1.31 -4.45 1.45
CA SER A 32 0.07 -5.04 1.98
C SER A 32 -0.49 -4.24 3.16
N ALA A 33 0.34 -3.77 4.09
CA ALA A 33 -0.09 -2.94 5.21
C ALA A 33 -0.64 -1.59 4.74
N ALA A 34 0.07 -0.92 3.83
CA ALA A 34 -0.37 0.34 3.26
C ALA A 34 -1.68 0.20 2.49
N LEU A 35 -1.81 -0.86 1.67
CA LEU A 35 -3.04 -1.18 0.97
C LEU A 35 -4.20 -1.41 1.94
N THR A 36 -3.99 -2.22 2.97
CA THR A 36 -5.03 -2.53 3.97
C THR A 36 -5.51 -1.26 4.69
N ALA A 37 -4.58 -0.41 5.13
CA ALA A 37 -4.92 0.85 5.80
C ALA A 37 -5.64 1.83 4.85
N ALA A 38 -5.19 1.95 3.60
CA ALA A 38 -5.84 2.79 2.60
C ALA A 38 -7.24 2.28 2.24
N SER A 39 -7.42 0.96 2.09
CA SER A 39 -8.73 0.33 1.88
C SER A 39 -9.69 0.53 3.06
N ALA A 40 -9.17 0.74 4.27
CA ALA A 40 -9.95 1.12 5.45
C ALA A 40 -10.24 2.64 5.53
N GLY A 41 -9.90 3.42 4.50
CA GLY A 41 -10.17 4.85 4.41
C GLY A 41 -9.20 5.76 5.17
N ARG A 42 -7.99 5.26 5.50
CA ARG A 42 -6.96 6.05 6.20
C ARG A 42 -6.09 6.85 5.23
N SER A 43 -5.59 8.00 5.69
CA SER A 43 -4.52 8.73 5.03
C SER A 43 -3.18 8.04 5.31
N VAL A 44 -2.56 7.43 4.28
CA VAL A 44 -1.35 6.59 4.43
C VAL A 44 -0.17 7.14 3.64
N LEU A 45 0.98 7.28 4.31
CA LEU A 45 2.28 7.55 3.67
C LEU A 45 3.11 6.27 3.59
N LEU A 46 3.43 5.81 2.38
CA LEU A 46 4.38 4.70 2.16
C LEU A 46 5.72 5.27 1.68
N VAL A 47 6.79 5.02 2.45
CA VAL A 47 8.14 5.50 2.13
C VAL A 47 9.04 4.34 1.78
N GLU A 48 9.81 4.48 0.71
CA GLU A 48 10.81 3.49 0.30
C GLU A 48 12.10 4.20 -0.12
N LYS A 49 13.24 3.64 0.30
CA LYS A 49 14.56 4.17 -0.03
C LYS A 49 14.92 3.91 -1.50
N ALA A 50 14.55 2.73 -2.00
CA ALA A 50 14.88 2.33 -3.37
C ALA A 50 13.85 2.83 -4.39
N SER A 51 14.31 3.16 -5.59
CA SER A 51 13.42 3.44 -6.72
C SER A 51 12.61 2.20 -7.11
N LEU A 52 11.32 2.37 -7.40
CA LEU A 52 10.42 1.30 -7.85
C LEU A 52 10.13 1.43 -9.36
N PRO A 53 9.85 0.33 -10.09
CA PRO A 53 9.87 -1.06 -9.63
C PRO A 53 11.29 -1.59 -9.43
N ARG A 54 11.48 -2.45 -8.44
CA ARG A 54 12.77 -3.08 -8.14
C ARG A 54 12.63 -4.56 -7.87
N TYR A 55 13.70 -5.31 -8.10
CA TYR A 55 13.78 -6.67 -7.62
C TYR A 55 13.98 -6.69 -6.10
N LYS A 56 13.12 -7.42 -5.39
CA LYS A 56 13.28 -7.74 -3.97
C LYS A 56 13.11 -9.24 -3.82
N THR A 57 14.08 -9.92 -3.20
CA THR A 57 14.17 -11.38 -3.09
C THR A 57 12.89 -12.05 -2.54
N SER A 58 12.17 -11.37 -1.64
CA SER A 58 10.90 -11.85 -1.09
C SER A 58 9.70 -11.73 -2.04
N GLY A 59 9.86 -11.15 -3.24
CA GLY A 59 8.81 -11.00 -4.25
C GLY A 59 8.85 -12.06 -5.36
N GLY A 60 9.74 -13.05 -5.27
CA GLY A 60 9.95 -14.04 -6.32
C GLY A 60 8.89 -15.15 -6.41
N GLY A 61 7.99 -15.27 -5.43
CA GLY A 61 6.93 -16.28 -5.43
C GLY A 61 5.94 -16.11 -4.29
N ILE A 62 4.72 -16.59 -4.51
CA ILE A 62 3.64 -16.64 -3.53
C ILE A 62 3.43 -18.11 -3.13
N ILE A 63 3.44 -18.39 -1.83
CA ILE A 63 3.08 -19.72 -1.31
C ILE A 63 1.56 -19.86 -1.22
N GLY A 64 1.03 -21.06 -1.45
CA GLY A 64 -0.42 -21.34 -1.47
C GLY A 64 -1.23 -20.70 -0.33
N PRO A 65 -0.79 -20.77 0.94
CA PRO A 65 -1.51 -20.15 2.05
C PRO A 65 -1.68 -18.62 1.94
N SER A 66 -0.76 -17.93 1.28
CA SER A 66 -0.78 -16.47 1.13
C SER A 66 -1.55 -15.99 -0.10
N ALA A 67 -1.90 -16.88 -1.03
CA ALA A 67 -2.58 -16.53 -2.28
C ALA A 67 -3.96 -15.88 -2.02
N GLY A 68 -4.69 -16.35 -1.01
CA GLY A 68 -6.01 -15.80 -0.64
C GLY A 68 -5.97 -14.38 -0.02
N ALA A 69 -4.79 -13.88 0.35
CA ALA A 69 -4.61 -12.54 0.93
C ALA A 69 -4.26 -11.47 -0.11
N LEU A 70 -4.15 -11.86 -1.39
CA LEU A 70 -3.78 -10.95 -2.47
C LEU A 70 -4.98 -10.14 -2.95
N PRO A 71 -4.74 -8.90 -3.42
CA PRO A 71 -5.79 -8.09 -4.00
C PRO A 71 -6.38 -8.76 -5.25
N PRO A 72 -7.64 -8.45 -5.61
CA PRO A 72 -8.25 -8.96 -6.82
C PRO A 72 -7.42 -8.65 -8.07
N GLY A 73 -7.25 -9.63 -8.96
CA GLY A 73 -6.54 -9.45 -10.24
C GLY A 73 -5.03 -9.66 -10.20
N PHE A 74 -4.50 -10.21 -9.09
CA PHE A 74 -3.16 -10.81 -9.04
C PHE A 74 -3.16 -12.22 -9.62
#